data_AF-A0A9P5TVH1-F1
#
_entry.id   AF-A0A9P5TVH1-F1
#
_cell.length_a   1.000
_cell.length_b   1.000
_cell.length_c   1.000
_cell.angle_alpha   90.00
_cell.angle_beta   90.00
_cell.angle_gamma   90.00
#
_symmetry.space_group_name_H-M   'P 1'
#
loop_
_entity.id
_entity.type
_entity.pdbx_description
1 polymer ?
#
loop_
_entity_poly.entity_id
_entity_poly.type
_entity_poly.pdbx_seq_one_letter_code
_entity_poly.pdbx_strand_id
1 'polypeptide(L)'
;MVTIKLPASRLTGRQGICNLLTFMGTGQSYRTSSFLGLSNAEKPGGIDGFYSENLEECLKLFEDAVQKNSDFMASKGGWSHQEVWEFAGEEKYGSEKGFYQISDQKVWGEPNQLLSARPLKRNGMCGYKKLSYEQKFAPYWTMEIQEKWVKFLENMLGQDPAQYKGARHTFSYTLDFIQALGLDGFRTGLTSFQTTVNLCFKSICLPPTIDELVSFIAQNSGLGAYNGLVELGFCLSNKAEIRCALRIIYDHLEHHLSPTDAELLAFTTHSWIVIEHILCKVARYTNRVDSMGTWAKEAEEKGKWIKKRGEKDYMAFPIALLGTREKVEAIISLYK
;
A
#
# COMPACT_ATOMS: atom_id res chain seq x y z
N MET A 1 -4.21 -7.50 -7.35
CA MET A 1 -4.22 -8.41 -6.17
C MET A 1 -5.03 -7.76 -5.05
N VAL A 2 -6.34 -8.02 -5.01
CA VAL A 2 -7.27 -7.49 -4.00
C VAL A 2 -7.00 -8.23 -2.67
N THR A 3 -6.95 -7.50 -1.56
CA THR A 3 -6.59 -8.00 -0.23
C THR A 3 -7.65 -8.95 0.34
N ILE A 4 -7.73 -10.18 -0.16
CA ILE A 4 -8.64 -11.26 0.28
C ILE A 4 -8.53 -11.53 1.80
N LYS A 5 -7.44 -11.08 2.43
CA LYS A 5 -7.10 -11.31 3.83
C LYS A 5 -7.96 -10.57 4.86
N LEU A 6 -8.69 -9.53 4.48
CA LEU A 6 -9.67 -8.90 5.39
C LEU A 6 -11.08 -9.20 4.88
N PRO A 7 -11.90 -10.00 5.60
CA PRO A 7 -13.25 -10.32 5.16
C PRO A 7 -14.16 -9.08 5.18
N ALA A 8 -14.59 -8.62 4.00
CA ALA A 8 -15.32 -7.36 3.83
C ALA A 8 -16.60 -7.30 4.68
N SER A 9 -17.37 -8.39 4.71
CA SER A 9 -18.61 -8.51 5.50
C SER A 9 -18.39 -8.44 7.01
N ARG A 10 -17.19 -8.75 7.51
CA ARG A 10 -16.87 -8.58 8.94
C ARG A 10 -16.31 -7.21 9.24
N LEU A 11 -15.72 -6.52 8.26
CA LEU A 11 -15.23 -5.15 8.44
C LEU A 11 -16.38 -4.14 8.68
N THR A 12 -17.59 -4.45 8.23
CA THR A 12 -18.78 -3.65 8.56
C THR A 12 -19.36 -3.97 9.94
N GLY A 13 -18.75 -4.88 10.69
CA GLY A 13 -19.04 -5.10 12.11
C GLY A 13 -18.40 -4.05 13.01
N ARG A 14 -18.79 -4.05 14.29
CA ARG A 14 -18.28 -3.11 15.31
C ARG A 14 -16.76 -3.18 15.46
N GLN A 15 -16.20 -4.39 15.44
CA GLN A 15 -14.75 -4.63 15.56
C GLN A 15 -14.00 -4.54 14.22
N GLY A 16 -14.70 -4.18 13.13
CA GLY A 16 -14.10 -4.14 11.80
C GLY A 16 -12.93 -3.16 11.70
N ILE A 17 -13.06 -1.97 12.29
CA ILE A 17 -11.97 -0.98 12.34
C ILE A 17 -10.77 -1.48 13.13
N CYS A 18 -10.97 -2.18 14.24
CA CYS A 18 -9.89 -2.68 15.08
C CYS A 18 -9.03 -3.67 14.28
N ASN A 19 -9.69 -4.56 13.55
CA ASN A 19 -9.04 -5.53 12.68
C ASN A 19 -8.32 -4.87 11.49
N LEU A 20 -8.95 -3.90 10.84
CA LEU A 20 -8.31 -3.12 9.79
C LEU A 20 -7.04 -2.43 10.32
N LEU A 21 -7.14 -1.70 11.42
CA LEU A 21 -6.02 -0.97 12.00
C LEU A 21 -4.89 -1.89 12.47
N THR A 22 -5.21 -3.04 13.07
CA THR A 22 -4.19 -4.03 13.44
C THR A 22 -3.44 -4.54 12.20
N PHE A 23 -4.17 -4.96 11.16
CA PHE A 23 -3.58 -5.48 9.94
C PHE A 23 -2.73 -4.43 9.23
N MET A 24 -3.28 -3.22 9.05
CA MET A 24 -2.58 -2.13 8.37
C MET A 24 -1.42 -1.57 9.21
N GLY A 25 -1.55 -1.61 10.53
CA GLY A 25 -0.55 -1.13 11.50
C GLY A 25 0.57 -2.13 11.75
N THR A 26 0.58 -3.29 11.08
CA THR A 26 1.64 -4.31 11.13
C THR A 26 2.32 -4.55 9.79
N GLY A 27 1.95 -3.75 8.78
CA GLY A 27 2.51 -3.79 7.44
C GLY A 27 1.64 -4.60 6.47
N GLN A 28 1.52 -4.10 5.24
CA GLN A 28 0.70 -4.67 4.18
C GLN A 28 1.54 -5.51 3.23
N SER A 29 1.96 -6.72 3.63
CA SER A 29 2.63 -7.56 2.63
C SER A 29 2.33 -9.04 2.76
N TYR A 30 2.68 -9.75 1.69
CA TYR A 30 2.72 -11.21 1.64
C TYR A 30 3.37 -11.82 2.89
N ARG A 31 4.45 -11.18 3.38
CA ARG A 31 5.14 -11.69 4.56
C ARG A 31 4.25 -11.62 5.83
N THR A 32 3.26 -10.71 5.93
CA THR A 32 2.36 -10.56 7.10
C THR A 32 1.38 -11.71 7.11
N SER A 33 0.90 -12.08 5.92
CA SER A 33 0.02 -13.24 5.75
C SER A 33 0.75 -14.52 6.10
N SER A 34 1.97 -14.73 5.58
CA SER A 34 2.79 -15.89 5.94
C SER A 34 3.11 -15.93 7.43
N PHE A 35 3.45 -14.79 8.01
CA PHE A 35 3.77 -14.63 9.44
C PHE A 35 2.58 -15.02 10.33
N LEU A 36 1.39 -14.55 10.00
CA LEU A 36 0.16 -14.90 10.71
C LEU A 36 -0.36 -16.30 10.36
N GLY A 37 0.31 -17.04 9.46
CA GLY A 37 -0.12 -18.35 8.99
C GLY A 37 -1.41 -18.32 8.16
N LEU A 38 -1.76 -17.18 7.56
CA LEU A 38 -2.95 -17.01 6.73
C LEU A 38 -2.70 -17.61 5.35
N SER A 39 -3.32 -18.76 5.04
CA SER A 39 -3.14 -19.44 3.75
C SER A 39 -3.51 -18.54 2.56
N ASN A 40 -2.59 -18.43 1.58
CA ASN A 40 -2.93 -18.00 0.23
C ASN A 40 -3.55 -19.22 -0.45
N ALA A 41 -4.77 -19.10 -0.95
CA ALA A 41 -5.56 -20.23 -1.43
C ALA A 41 -4.81 -21.09 -2.47
N GLU A 42 -4.26 -22.23 -2.04
CA GLU A 42 -4.01 -23.43 -2.87
C GLU A 42 -4.94 -24.59 -2.46
N LYS A 43 -5.76 -24.43 -1.41
CA LYS A 43 -6.75 -25.45 -1.00
C LYS A 43 -8.19 -24.95 -1.26
N PRO A 44 -9.06 -25.77 -1.86
CA PRO A 44 -10.48 -25.46 -1.96
C PRO A 44 -11.12 -25.59 -0.57
N GLY A 45 -11.69 -24.50 -0.04
CA GLY A 45 -12.65 -24.56 1.08
C GLY A 45 -12.43 -23.62 2.27
N GLY A 46 -11.34 -22.85 2.34
CA GLY A 46 -11.15 -21.87 3.41
C GLY A 46 -10.29 -20.70 2.96
N ILE A 47 -10.85 -19.50 2.94
CA ILE A 47 -10.07 -18.27 2.88
C ILE A 47 -9.68 -17.95 4.33
N ASP A 48 -8.42 -18.17 4.71
CA ASP A 48 -7.93 -17.69 6.01
C ASP A 48 -7.80 -16.16 5.95
N GLY A 49 -8.88 -15.48 6.33
CA GLY A 49 -8.91 -14.05 6.57
C GLY A 49 -8.43 -13.72 7.98
N PHE A 50 -7.66 -12.65 8.12
CA PHE A 50 -7.36 -12.04 9.41
C PHE A 50 -8.62 -11.42 10.01
N TYR A 51 -9.04 -11.92 11.18
CA TYR A 51 -10.04 -11.28 12.02
C TYR A 51 -9.97 -11.84 13.44
N SER A 52 -10.12 -10.96 14.43
CA SER A 52 -10.24 -11.27 15.86
C SER A 52 -11.52 -10.62 16.41
N GLU A 53 -12.17 -11.24 17.39
CA GLU A 53 -13.38 -10.70 18.02
C GLU A 53 -13.07 -9.73 19.17
N ASN A 54 -11.88 -9.83 19.75
CA ASN A 54 -11.43 -9.01 20.86
C ASN A 54 -9.90 -8.84 20.85
N LEU A 55 -9.42 -7.95 21.72
CA LEU A 55 -8.00 -7.66 21.86
C LEU A 55 -7.20 -8.89 22.32
N GLU A 56 -7.75 -9.72 23.21
CA GLU A 56 -7.05 -10.90 23.74
C GLU A 56 -6.73 -11.92 22.63
N GLU A 57 -7.71 -12.23 21.78
CA GLU A 57 -7.52 -13.07 20.60
C GLU A 57 -6.49 -12.47 19.63
N CYS A 58 -6.54 -11.16 19.42
CA CYS A 58 -5.58 -10.44 18.59
C CYS A 58 -4.16 -10.55 19.17
N LEU A 59 -3.98 -10.34 20.47
CA LEU A 59 -2.68 -10.43 21.13
C LEU A 59 -2.11 -11.83 21.00
N LYS A 60 -2.92 -12.85 21.33
CA LYS A 60 -2.53 -14.26 21.23
C LYS A 60 -2.06 -14.63 19.82
N LEU A 61 -2.77 -14.19 18.79
CA LEU A 61 -2.41 -14.46 17.39
C LEU A 61 -1.01 -13.91 17.03
N PHE A 62 -0.70 -12.68 17.46
CA PHE A 62 0.61 -12.07 17.18
C PHE A 62 1.74 -12.64 18.06
N GLU A 63 1.42 -13.03 19.29
CA GLU A 63 2.35 -13.74 20.19
C GLU A 63 2.72 -15.11 19.63
N ASP A 64 1.73 -15.90 19.21
CA ASP A 64 1.93 -17.20 18.55
C ASP A 64 2.77 -17.06 17.28
N ALA A 65 2.49 -16.03 16.46
CA ALA A 65 3.25 -15.77 15.24
C ALA A 65 4.71 -15.40 15.53
N VAL A 66 4.99 -14.63 16.59
CA VAL A 66 6.37 -14.34 16.99
C VAL A 66 7.07 -15.53 17.62
N GLN A 67 6.36 -16.37 18.38
CA GLN A 67 6.95 -17.59 18.89
C GLN A 67 7.38 -18.49 17.73
N LYS A 68 6.54 -18.65 16.69
CA LYS A 68 6.89 -19.38 15.46
C LYS A 68 8.15 -18.82 14.78
N ASN A 69 8.26 -17.50 14.65
CA ASN A 69 9.47 -16.88 14.10
C ASN A 69 10.70 -17.16 14.98
N SER A 70 10.56 -17.05 16.30
CA SER A 70 11.65 -17.33 17.25
C SER A 70 12.10 -18.79 17.18
N ASP A 71 11.16 -19.73 17.11
CA ASP A 71 11.42 -21.16 16.97
C ASP A 71 12.09 -21.47 15.63
N PHE A 72 11.62 -20.85 14.54
CA PHE A 72 12.25 -20.98 13.23
C PHE A 72 13.69 -20.48 13.25
N MET A 73 13.93 -19.30 13.82
CA MET A 73 15.28 -18.74 13.96
C MET A 73 16.17 -19.62 14.84
N ALA A 74 15.66 -20.12 15.97
CA ALA A 74 16.40 -21.02 16.86
C ALA A 74 16.75 -22.36 16.19
N SER A 75 15.83 -22.89 15.36
CA SER A 75 16.01 -24.15 14.63
C SER A 75 17.11 -24.10 13.57
N LYS A 76 17.54 -22.89 13.18
CA LYS A 76 18.52 -22.69 12.12
C LYS A 76 19.98 -22.66 12.60
N GLY A 77 20.24 -22.90 13.90
CA GLY A 77 21.58 -22.78 14.48
C GLY A 77 22.03 -21.32 14.57
N GLY A 78 23.06 -21.03 15.36
CA GLY A 78 23.59 -19.67 15.51
C GLY A 78 24.15 -19.17 14.18
N TRP A 79 23.37 -18.36 13.45
CA TRP A 79 23.82 -17.78 12.18
C TRP A 79 25.12 -17.03 12.43
N SER A 80 26.14 -17.35 11.63
CA SER A 80 27.35 -16.56 11.58
C SER A 80 27.00 -15.12 11.15
N HIS A 81 27.83 -14.17 11.56
CA HIS A 81 27.63 -12.76 11.18
C HIS A 81 27.57 -12.58 9.66
N GLN A 82 28.24 -13.45 8.90
CA GLN A 82 28.26 -13.48 7.45
C GLN A 82 26.96 -14.02 6.84
N GLU A 83 26.38 -15.09 7.39
CA GLU A 83 25.06 -15.60 6.95
C GLU A 83 23.95 -14.57 7.22
N VAL A 84 23.99 -13.89 8.37
CA VAL A 84 23.06 -12.79 8.64
C VAL A 84 23.19 -11.68 7.59
N TRP A 85 24.42 -11.32 7.17
CA TRP A 85 24.67 -10.31 6.13
C TRP A 85 24.21 -10.76 4.74
N GLU A 86 24.43 -12.02 4.36
CA GLU A 86 24.00 -12.58 3.09
C GLU A 86 22.46 -12.66 2.96
N PHE A 87 21.74 -12.88 4.08
CA PHE A 87 20.27 -12.91 4.12
C PHE A 87 19.60 -11.55 4.43
N ALA A 88 20.34 -10.59 4.99
CA ALA A 88 19.78 -9.30 5.42
C ALA A 88 19.41 -8.36 4.25
N GLY A 89 20.14 -8.45 3.13
CA GLY A 89 20.16 -7.36 2.15
C GLY A 89 20.82 -6.10 2.73
N GLU A 90 21.32 -5.23 1.87
CA GLU A 90 22.25 -4.14 2.25
C GLU A 90 21.64 -3.00 3.08
N GLU A 91 20.36 -3.06 3.46
CA GLU A 91 19.69 -1.98 4.21
C GLU A 91 19.92 -2.13 5.73
N LYS A 92 20.94 -1.44 6.25
CA LYS A 92 21.21 -1.36 7.70
C LYS A 92 20.45 -0.17 8.32
N TYR A 93 19.32 -0.42 8.98
CA TYR A 93 18.66 0.58 9.83
C TYR A 93 18.93 0.31 11.32
N GLY A 94 19.93 1.01 11.87
CA GLY A 94 20.14 1.11 13.32
C GLY A 94 21.50 0.59 13.82
N SER A 95 21.88 1.04 15.03
CA SER A 95 23.17 0.77 15.67
C SER A 95 23.07 -0.15 16.90
N GLU A 96 21.91 -0.74 17.18
CA GLU A 96 21.74 -1.62 18.34
C GLU A 96 22.29 -3.04 18.10
N LYS A 97 23.05 -3.56 19.08
CA LYS A 97 23.48 -4.96 19.12
C LYS A 97 22.26 -5.87 19.23
N GLY A 98 22.12 -6.83 18.31
CA GLY A 98 21.01 -7.79 18.27
C GLY A 98 19.88 -7.43 17.32
N PHE A 99 20.01 -6.33 16.57
CA PHE A 99 19.06 -5.90 15.55
C PHE A 99 19.59 -6.21 14.16
N TYR A 100 19.06 -7.25 13.53
CA TYR A 100 19.37 -7.60 12.14
C TYR A 100 18.08 -7.55 11.32
N GLN A 101 18.05 -6.70 10.29
CA GLN A 101 16.99 -6.74 9.29
C GLN A 101 17.25 -7.95 8.41
N ILE A 102 16.59 -9.07 8.66
CA ILE A 102 16.71 -10.27 7.83
C ILE A 102 15.67 -10.17 6.71
N SER A 103 16.10 -10.14 5.45
CA SER A 103 15.19 -10.19 4.30
C SER A 103 14.92 -11.63 3.86
N ASP A 104 14.49 -12.48 4.79
CA ASP A 104 13.95 -13.81 4.50
C ASP A 104 12.44 -13.69 4.27
N GLN A 105 11.91 -14.32 3.21
CA GLN A 105 10.47 -14.34 2.96
C GLN A 105 9.68 -15.11 4.02
N LYS A 106 10.35 -15.96 4.80
CA LYS A 106 9.81 -16.76 5.90
C LYS A 106 9.91 -16.07 7.27
N VAL A 107 10.69 -14.99 7.37
CA VAL A 107 10.87 -14.21 8.61
C VAL A 107 10.38 -12.78 8.38
N TRP A 108 9.47 -12.32 9.22
CA TRP A 108 8.99 -10.94 9.13
C TRP A 108 10.05 -9.96 9.66
N GLY A 109 10.49 -9.03 8.81
CA GLY A 109 11.47 -7.96 9.09
C GLY A 109 11.07 -6.66 8.37
N GLU A 110 11.27 -5.52 9.02
CA GLU A 110 10.43 -4.31 8.84
C GLU A 110 11.12 -3.16 8.09
N PRO A 111 10.41 -2.45 7.19
CA PRO A 111 10.86 -1.16 6.66
C PRO A 111 10.38 0.06 7.47
N ASN A 112 9.45 -0.11 8.43
CA ASN A 112 8.95 0.98 9.28
C ASN A 112 8.73 0.49 10.72
N GLN A 113 9.49 1.06 11.66
CA GLN A 113 9.55 0.66 13.07
C GLN A 113 8.29 0.95 13.90
N LEU A 114 7.37 1.80 13.42
CA LEU A 114 6.09 2.07 14.09
C LEU A 114 4.97 1.13 13.63
N LEU A 115 5.03 0.69 12.37
CA LEU A 115 4.00 -0.14 11.73
C LEU A 115 4.34 -1.64 11.81
N SER A 116 5.01 -1.98 12.88
CA SER A 116 5.97 -3.03 12.98
C SER A 116 5.46 -4.01 14.02
N ALA A 117 5.46 -5.32 13.76
CA ALA A 117 5.03 -6.28 14.78
C ALA A 117 5.93 -6.19 16.04
N ARG A 118 7.15 -5.66 15.94
CA ARG A 118 8.00 -5.33 17.10
C ARG A 118 8.12 -3.82 17.28
N PRO A 119 7.00 -3.11 17.56
CA PRO A 119 6.91 -1.66 17.48
C PRO A 119 7.92 -0.97 18.39
N LEU A 120 8.63 0.00 17.83
CA LEU A 120 9.52 0.88 18.56
C LEU A 120 8.90 2.28 18.63
N LYS A 121 8.68 2.80 19.84
CA LYS A 121 8.29 4.19 20.04
C LYS A 121 9.52 5.04 20.29
N ARG A 122 9.65 6.16 19.57
CA ARG A 122 10.73 7.13 19.82
C ARG A 122 10.69 7.58 21.30
N ASN A 123 11.84 7.53 21.95
CA ASN A 123 12.07 7.92 23.34
C ASN A 123 13.15 9.01 23.38
N GLY A 124 12.73 10.27 23.34
CA GLY A 124 13.64 11.42 23.30
C GLY A 124 14.34 11.61 21.94
N MET A 125 15.45 12.35 21.94
CA MET A 125 16.17 12.72 20.71
C MET A 125 16.87 11.53 20.04
N CYS A 126 17.39 10.58 20.82
CA CYS A 126 18.29 9.52 20.33
C CYS A 126 17.89 8.08 20.69
N GLY A 127 16.73 7.85 21.33
CA GLY A 127 16.33 6.53 21.81
C GLY A 127 15.06 5.99 21.16
N TYR A 128 14.92 4.66 21.15
CA TYR A 128 13.69 3.97 20.84
C TYR A 128 13.35 3.04 22.01
N LYS A 129 12.07 2.95 22.36
CA LYS A 129 11.54 2.04 23.38
C LYS A 129 10.69 0.99 22.69
N LYS A 130 11.01 -0.29 22.91
CA LYS A 130 10.16 -1.40 22.50
C LYS A 130 8.83 -1.35 23.24
N LEU A 131 7.72 -1.39 22.50
CA LEU A 131 6.39 -1.54 23.08
C LEU A 131 6.03 -3.02 23.20
N SER A 132 5.20 -3.36 24.19
CA SER A 132 4.47 -4.62 24.16
C SER A 132 3.39 -4.61 23.07
N TYR A 133 2.90 -5.79 22.68
CA TYR A 133 1.75 -5.88 21.76
C TYR A 133 0.52 -5.18 22.30
N GLU A 134 0.27 -5.32 23.59
CA GLU A 134 -0.83 -4.64 24.26
C GLU A 134 -0.70 -3.12 24.13
N GLN A 135 0.48 -2.55 24.40
CA GLN A 135 0.74 -1.12 24.24
C GLN A 135 0.55 -0.63 22.79
N LYS A 136 0.73 -1.50 21.81
CA LYS A 136 0.53 -1.20 20.39
C LYS A 136 -0.92 -1.32 19.96
N PHE A 137 -1.56 -2.43 20.29
CA PHE A 137 -2.87 -2.78 19.75
C PHE A 137 -4.01 -2.24 20.62
N ALA A 138 -3.87 -2.17 21.94
CA ALA A 138 -4.94 -1.67 22.81
C ALA A 138 -5.53 -0.31 22.36
N PRO A 139 -4.74 0.67 21.87
CA PRO A 139 -5.28 1.90 21.31
C PRO A 139 -6.27 1.71 20.14
N TYR A 140 -6.11 0.66 19.32
CA TYR A 140 -6.99 0.36 18.19
C TYR A 140 -8.31 -0.30 18.62
N TRP A 141 -8.33 -0.90 19.81
CA TRP A 141 -9.44 -1.72 20.30
C TRP A 141 -10.32 -1.01 21.33
N THR A 142 -10.09 0.29 21.57
CA THR A 142 -10.90 1.06 22.52
C THR A 142 -12.36 1.19 22.07
N MET A 143 -13.26 1.34 23.04
CA MET A 143 -14.69 1.56 22.75
C MET A 143 -14.93 2.82 21.93
N GLU A 144 -14.17 3.89 22.19
CA GLU A 144 -14.26 5.16 21.45
C GLU A 144 -13.98 4.97 19.95
N ILE A 145 -12.95 4.20 19.59
CA ILE A 145 -12.61 3.90 18.19
C ILE A 145 -13.73 3.09 17.53
N GLN A 146 -14.27 2.09 18.24
CA GLN A 146 -15.38 1.27 17.74
C GLN A 146 -16.66 2.11 17.54
N GLU A 147 -16.97 3.04 18.45
CA GLU A 147 -18.12 3.93 18.34
C GLU A 147 -17.99 4.90 17.16
N LYS A 148 -16.80 5.48 16.97
CA LYS A 148 -16.49 6.29 15.79
C LYS A 148 -16.69 5.51 14.49
N TRP A 149 -16.31 4.22 14.47
CA TRP A 149 -16.51 3.35 13.31
C TRP A 149 -17.98 3.00 13.06
N VAL A 150 -18.72 2.64 14.10
CA VAL A 150 -20.16 2.38 13.99
C VAL A 150 -20.88 3.63 13.45
N LYS A 151 -20.51 4.82 13.93
CA LYS A 151 -21.04 6.08 13.42
C LYS A 151 -20.62 6.34 11.98
N PHE A 152 -19.38 6.02 11.59
CA PHE A 152 -18.92 6.16 10.21
C PHE A 152 -19.70 5.24 9.25
N LEU A 153 -19.95 3.99 9.63
CA LEU A 153 -20.66 3.02 8.78
C LEU A 153 -22.14 3.36 8.61
N GLU A 154 -22.77 3.97 9.61
CA GLU A 154 -24.19 4.30 9.63
C GLU A 154 -25.05 3.09 9.19
N ASN A 155 -25.77 3.23 8.08
CA ASN A 155 -26.65 2.21 7.53
C ASN A 155 -25.90 0.98 7.00
N MET A 156 -24.60 1.07 6.73
CA MET A 156 -23.80 -0.07 6.25
C MET A 156 -23.43 -1.06 7.39
N LEU A 157 -23.64 -0.70 8.65
CA LEU A 157 -23.29 -1.54 9.80
C LEU A 157 -23.90 -2.94 9.67
N GLY A 158 -23.04 -3.97 9.73
CA GLY A 158 -23.41 -5.38 9.66
C GLY A 158 -23.88 -5.86 8.28
N GLN A 159 -23.84 -5.02 7.24
CA GLN A 159 -24.20 -5.41 5.87
C GLN A 159 -22.98 -5.88 5.08
N ASP A 160 -23.19 -6.74 4.08
CA ASP A 160 -22.15 -7.06 3.11
C ASP A 160 -21.90 -5.84 2.19
N PRO A 161 -20.68 -5.24 2.19
CA PRO A 161 -20.36 -4.11 1.33
C PRO A 161 -20.60 -4.35 -0.16
N ALA A 162 -20.47 -5.60 -0.63
CA ALA A 162 -20.67 -5.96 -2.03
C ALA A 162 -22.15 -5.88 -2.44
N GLN A 163 -23.07 -6.05 -1.48
CA GLN A 163 -24.53 -6.01 -1.72
C GLN A 163 -25.16 -4.69 -1.27
N TYR A 164 -24.43 -3.85 -0.55
CA TYR A 164 -24.91 -2.58 -0.05
C TYR A 164 -25.28 -1.61 -1.20
N LYS A 165 -26.52 -1.10 -1.19
CA LYS A 165 -27.04 -0.19 -2.22
C LYS A 165 -27.16 1.27 -1.77
N GLY A 166 -26.86 1.57 -0.51
CA GLY A 166 -26.93 2.93 0.02
C GLY A 166 -25.76 3.81 -0.40
N ALA A 167 -25.78 5.06 0.05
CA ALA A 167 -24.71 6.01 -0.19
C ALA A 167 -23.43 5.58 0.54
N ARG A 168 -22.29 5.70 -0.14
CA ARG A 168 -20.97 5.41 0.41
C ARG A 168 -20.22 6.72 0.61
N HIS A 169 -19.40 6.76 1.66
CA HIS A 169 -18.49 7.89 1.88
C HIS A 169 -17.48 8.02 0.75
N THR A 170 -17.07 9.25 0.47
CA THR A 170 -16.00 9.55 -0.50
C THR A 170 -14.65 9.08 0.03
N PHE A 171 -13.66 8.99 -0.86
CA PHE A 171 -12.30 8.64 -0.47
C PHE A 171 -11.72 9.65 0.53
N SER A 172 -11.85 10.95 0.24
CA SER A 172 -11.29 12.00 1.10
C SER A 172 -11.95 12.01 2.49
N TYR A 173 -13.28 11.88 2.56
CA TYR A 173 -13.97 11.78 3.85
C TYR A 173 -13.50 10.58 4.66
N THR A 174 -13.28 9.44 4.00
CA THR A 174 -12.78 8.23 4.67
C THR A 174 -11.33 8.39 5.12
N LEU A 175 -10.48 9.03 4.31
CA LEU A 175 -9.10 9.34 4.68
C LEU A 175 -9.05 10.27 5.89
N ASP A 176 -9.84 11.35 5.87
CA ASP A 176 -9.95 12.30 6.98
C ASP A 176 -10.44 11.61 8.25
N PHE A 177 -11.42 10.70 8.13
CA PHE A 177 -11.89 9.86 9.23
C PHE A 177 -10.75 9.04 9.84
N ILE A 178 -9.97 8.32 9.03
CA ILE A 178 -8.84 7.50 9.51
C ILE A 178 -7.80 8.37 10.22
N GLN A 179 -7.49 9.54 9.67
CA GLN A 179 -6.53 10.48 10.27
C GLN A 179 -7.05 11.07 11.58
N ALA A 180 -8.34 11.38 11.65
CA ALA A 180 -9.02 11.91 12.83
C ALA A 180 -9.12 10.92 13.99
N LEU A 181 -8.87 9.62 13.76
CA LEU A 181 -8.70 8.65 14.86
C LEU A 181 -7.49 8.99 15.74
N GLY A 182 -6.53 9.79 15.25
CA GLY A 182 -5.42 10.29 16.06
C GLY A 182 -4.40 9.21 16.45
N LEU A 183 -4.43 8.05 15.79
CA LEU A 183 -3.58 6.91 16.10
C LEU A 183 -2.18 7.07 15.50
N ASP A 184 -1.15 6.78 16.30
CA ASP A 184 0.25 6.83 15.84
C ASP A 184 0.43 5.95 14.58
N GLY A 185 1.08 6.49 13.56
CA GLY A 185 1.25 5.82 12.26
C GLY A 185 0.09 6.00 11.26
N PHE A 186 -1.09 6.47 11.70
CA PHE A 186 -2.27 6.71 10.84
C PHE A 186 -2.68 8.18 10.73
N ARG A 187 -2.03 9.09 11.45
CA ARG A 187 -2.39 10.53 11.43
C ARG A 187 -2.18 11.21 10.07
N THR A 188 -1.21 10.76 9.29
CA THR A 188 -0.81 11.38 8.03
C THR A 188 -0.16 10.39 7.08
N GLY A 189 -0.05 10.77 5.80
CA GLY A 189 0.81 10.12 4.83
C GLY A 189 0.34 8.73 4.38
N LEU A 190 1.29 7.92 3.90
CA LEU A 190 1.02 6.72 3.12
C LEU A 190 0.18 5.67 3.85
N THR A 191 0.38 5.45 5.15
CA THR A 191 -0.36 4.40 5.88
C THR A 191 -1.85 4.69 5.93
N SER A 192 -2.23 5.94 6.24
CA SER A 192 -3.63 6.38 6.25
C SER A 192 -4.27 6.26 4.87
N PHE A 193 -3.52 6.65 3.83
CA PHE A 193 -3.93 6.50 2.44
C PHE A 193 -4.16 5.04 2.06
N GLN A 194 -3.20 4.16 2.34
CA GLN A 194 -3.30 2.74 2.00
C GLN A 194 -4.38 2.01 2.82
N THR A 195 -4.65 2.48 4.05
CA THR A 195 -5.79 2.04 4.88
C THR A 195 -7.11 2.35 4.20
N THR A 196 -7.24 3.57 3.69
CA THR A 196 -8.41 4.02 2.92
C THR A 196 -8.55 3.23 1.61
N VAL A 197 -7.45 3.02 0.88
CA VAL A 197 -7.42 2.17 -0.32
C VAL A 197 -7.94 0.76 -0.05
N ASN A 198 -7.60 0.16 1.11
CA ASN A 198 -8.13 -1.15 1.47
C ASN A 198 -9.64 -1.10 1.70
N LEU A 199 -10.18 -0.02 2.27
CA LEU A 199 -11.63 0.17 2.38
C LEU A 199 -12.31 0.32 1.02
N CYS A 200 -11.67 0.97 0.03
CA CYS A 200 -12.17 1.03 -1.35
C CYS A 200 -12.26 -0.37 -1.98
N PHE A 201 -11.18 -1.15 -1.90
CA PHE A 201 -11.17 -2.52 -2.40
C PHE A 201 -12.18 -3.43 -1.71
N LYS A 202 -12.61 -3.08 -0.50
CA LYS A 202 -13.67 -3.76 0.25
C LYS A 202 -15.06 -3.18 -0.01
N SER A 203 -15.20 -2.24 -0.94
CA SER A 203 -16.47 -1.56 -1.28
C SER A 203 -17.14 -0.85 -0.11
N ILE A 204 -16.38 -0.48 0.93
CA ILE A 204 -16.87 0.23 2.12
C ILE A 204 -16.93 1.75 1.87
N CYS A 205 -16.01 2.27 1.07
CA CYS A 205 -16.03 3.64 0.59
C CYS A 205 -15.81 3.69 -0.93
N LEU A 206 -16.07 4.86 -1.52
CA LEU A 206 -15.82 5.08 -2.95
C LEU A 206 -14.31 5.16 -3.24
N PRO A 207 -13.86 4.70 -4.42
CA PRO A 207 -12.49 4.95 -4.87
C PRO A 207 -12.24 6.46 -5.05
N PRO A 208 -10.98 6.91 -4.98
CA PRO A 208 -10.67 8.31 -5.17
C PRO A 208 -11.03 8.76 -6.59
N THR A 209 -11.58 9.95 -6.70
CA THR A 209 -11.61 10.68 -7.98
C THR A 209 -10.21 11.15 -8.35
N ILE A 210 -10.03 11.58 -9.61
CA ILE A 210 -8.77 12.20 -10.04
C ILE A 210 -8.43 13.44 -9.20
N ASP A 211 -9.42 14.25 -8.81
CA ASP A 211 -9.19 15.49 -8.05
C ASP A 211 -8.76 15.22 -6.61
N GLU A 212 -9.30 14.17 -6.00
CA GLU A 212 -8.88 13.70 -4.68
C GLU A 212 -7.44 13.17 -4.73
N LEU A 213 -7.10 12.38 -5.76
CA LEU A 213 -5.74 11.87 -5.93
C LEU A 213 -4.73 12.99 -6.23
N VAL A 214 -5.08 13.93 -7.11
CA VAL A 214 -4.24 15.12 -7.41
C VAL A 214 -3.98 15.93 -6.15
N SER A 215 -5.02 16.16 -5.33
CA SER A 215 -4.87 16.90 -4.09
C SER A 215 -3.97 16.17 -3.09
N PHE A 216 -4.12 14.85 -2.96
CA PHE A 216 -3.26 14.03 -2.11
C PHE A 216 -1.80 14.08 -2.58
N ILE A 217 -1.53 13.86 -3.88
CA ILE A 217 -0.18 13.88 -4.45
C ILE A 217 0.48 15.26 -4.28
N ALA A 218 -0.27 16.34 -4.53
CA ALA A 218 0.24 17.71 -4.39
C ALA A 218 0.61 18.05 -2.94
N GLN A 219 -0.18 17.60 -1.96
CA GLN A 219 0.10 17.80 -0.53
C GLN A 219 1.24 16.91 -0.02
N ASN A 220 1.54 15.83 -0.74
CA ASN A 220 2.53 14.83 -0.34
C ASN A 220 3.61 14.67 -1.42
N SER A 221 4.15 15.80 -1.92
CA SER A 221 5.14 15.82 -3.01
C SER A 221 6.45 15.08 -2.68
N GLY A 222 6.74 14.82 -1.41
CA GLY A 222 7.86 13.98 -0.98
C GLY A 222 7.62 12.46 -1.07
N LEU A 223 6.42 12.02 -1.47
CA LEU A 223 6.07 10.58 -1.56
C LEU A 223 6.25 10.02 -2.99
N GLY A 224 6.22 8.69 -3.06
CA GLY A 224 6.57 7.93 -4.26
C GLY A 224 5.74 8.24 -5.51
N ALA A 225 4.47 8.60 -5.38
CA ALA A 225 3.64 8.90 -6.54
C ALA A 225 4.05 10.19 -7.25
N TYR A 226 4.34 11.26 -6.48
CA TYR A 226 4.87 12.52 -7.04
C TYR A 226 6.24 12.29 -7.67
N ASN A 227 7.15 11.65 -6.93
CA ASN A 227 8.48 11.31 -7.43
C ASN A 227 8.38 10.44 -8.70
N GLY A 228 7.47 9.48 -8.73
CA GLY A 228 7.23 8.64 -9.91
C GLY A 228 6.86 9.45 -11.15
N LEU A 229 6.05 10.52 -11.00
CA LEU A 229 5.76 11.42 -12.12
C LEU A 229 7.01 12.18 -12.58
N VAL A 230 7.81 12.69 -11.64
CA VAL A 230 9.07 13.39 -11.96
C VAL A 230 10.07 12.45 -12.65
N GLU A 231 10.20 11.21 -12.17
CA GLU A 231 11.06 10.17 -12.76
C GLU A 231 10.60 9.76 -14.17
N LEU A 232 9.30 9.88 -14.46
CA LEU A 232 8.74 9.75 -15.80
C LEU A 232 8.92 11.02 -16.65
N GLY A 233 9.68 12.01 -16.20
CA GLY A 233 10.02 13.21 -16.96
C GLY A 233 8.95 14.31 -16.94
N PHE A 234 7.89 14.19 -16.14
CA PHE A 234 6.89 15.25 -16.02
C PHE A 234 7.45 16.44 -15.21
N CYS A 235 7.32 17.64 -15.77
CA CYS A 235 7.60 18.89 -15.08
C CYS A 235 6.34 19.34 -14.33
N LEU A 236 6.36 19.26 -13.00
CA LEU A 236 5.21 19.52 -12.14
C LEU A 236 5.45 20.73 -11.23
N SER A 237 4.60 21.73 -11.32
CA SER A 237 4.62 22.98 -10.55
C SER A 237 3.29 23.25 -9.85
N ASN A 238 2.19 22.63 -10.30
CA ASN A 238 0.85 22.86 -9.76
C ASN A 238 -0.09 21.66 -9.94
N LYS A 239 -1.27 21.73 -9.32
CA LYS A 239 -2.29 20.66 -9.38
C LYS A 239 -2.81 20.37 -10.80
N ALA A 240 -2.85 21.36 -11.69
CA ALA A 240 -3.34 21.15 -13.05
C ALA A 240 -2.37 20.28 -13.87
N GLU A 241 -1.07 20.50 -13.69
CA GLU A 241 -0.02 19.69 -14.33
C GLU A 241 -0.01 18.25 -13.79
N ILE A 242 -0.17 18.07 -12.47
CA ILE A 242 -0.32 16.73 -11.88
C ILE A 242 -1.54 16.01 -12.48
N ARG A 243 -2.68 16.71 -12.59
CA ARG A 243 -3.90 16.17 -13.21
C ARG A 243 -3.66 15.74 -14.66
N CYS A 244 -2.98 16.59 -15.44
CA CYS A 244 -2.66 16.28 -16.83
C CYS A 244 -1.75 15.06 -16.93
N ALA A 245 -0.69 14.98 -16.12
CA ALA A 245 0.23 13.85 -16.11
C ALA A 245 -0.49 12.53 -15.75
N LEU A 246 -1.31 12.54 -14.70
CA LEU A 246 -2.12 11.37 -14.32
C LEU A 246 -3.08 10.95 -15.44
N ARG A 247 -3.68 11.90 -16.15
CA ARG A 247 -4.59 11.58 -17.26
C ARG A 247 -3.85 11.00 -18.46
N ILE A 248 -2.68 11.50 -18.79
CA ILE A 248 -1.82 10.94 -19.84
C ILE A 248 -1.48 9.48 -19.51
N ILE A 249 -1.12 9.19 -18.26
CA ILE A 249 -0.82 7.83 -17.81
C ILE A 249 -2.07 6.95 -17.85
N TYR A 250 -3.22 7.46 -17.38
CA TYR A 250 -4.50 6.74 -17.45
C TYR A 250 -4.82 6.33 -18.88
N ASP A 251 -4.82 7.28 -19.83
CA ASP A 251 -5.18 7.01 -21.22
C ASP A 251 -4.19 6.00 -21.86
N HIS A 252 -2.91 6.07 -21.48
CA HIS A 252 -1.91 5.11 -21.92
C HIS A 252 -2.21 3.69 -21.39
N LEU A 253 -2.43 3.55 -20.08
CA LEU A 253 -2.75 2.25 -19.49
C LEU A 253 -4.07 1.68 -20.04
N GLU A 254 -5.09 2.51 -20.20
CA GLU A 254 -6.38 2.12 -20.79
C GLU A 254 -6.22 1.59 -22.22
N HIS A 255 -5.36 2.22 -23.03
CA HIS A 255 -5.12 1.81 -24.40
C HIS A 255 -4.29 0.52 -24.52
N HIS A 256 -3.35 0.31 -23.60
CA HIS A 256 -2.32 -0.73 -23.72
C HIS A 256 -2.55 -1.97 -22.86
N LEU A 257 -3.26 -1.86 -21.73
CA LEU A 257 -3.59 -3.02 -20.90
C LEU A 257 -4.48 -3.99 -21.68
N SER A 258 -4.16 -5.28 -21.58
CA SER A 258 -5.11 -6.30 -22.03
C SER A 258 -6.33 -6.32 -21.10
N PRO A 259 -7.50 -6.80 -21.55
CA PRO A 259 -8.66 -6.96 -20.66
C PRO A 259 -8.32 -7.80 -19.40
N THR A 260 -7.53 -8.86 -19.58
CA THR A 260 -7.07 -9.72 -18.48
C THR A 260 -6.19 -8.97 -17.48
N ASP A 261 -5.24 -8.15 -17.95
CA ASP A 261 -4.38 -7.37 -17.06
C ASP A 261 -5.16 -6.25 -16.36
N ALA A 262 -6.07 -5.59 -17.09
CA ALA A 262 -6.94 -4.57 -16.52
C ALA A 262 -7.83 -5.15 -15.41
N GLU A 263 -8.36 -6.36 -15.57
CA GLU A 263 -9.10 -7.08 -14.54
C GLU A 263 -8.19 -7.48 -13.36
N LEU A 264 -7.01 -8.05 -13.63
CA LEU A 264 -6.06 -8.48 -12.60
C LEU A 264 -5.59 -7.33 -11.69
N LEU A 265 -5.40 -6.16 -12.29
CA LEU A 265 -5.01 -4.93 -11.61
C LEU A 265 -6.22 -4.22 -10.96
N ALA A 266 -7.45 -4.63 -11.27
CA ALA A 266 -8.67 -3.89 -10.96
C ALA A 266 -8.69 -2.47 -11.55
N PHE A 267 -8.04 -2.27 -12.71
CA PHE A 267 -7.90 -0.97 -13.36
C PHE A 267 -9.26 -0.39 -13.77
N THR A 268 -10.19 -1.21 -14.24
CA THR A 268 -11.53 -0.75 -14.66
C THR A 268 -12.34 -0.14 -13.52
N THR A 269 -12.13 -0.59 -12.28
CA THR A 269 -12.92 -0.16 -11.12
C THR A 269 -12.15 0.75 -10.16
N HIS A 270 -10.81 0.71 -10.20
CA HIS A 270 -9.94 1.41 -9.26
C HIS A 270 -8.73 2.07 -9.96
N SER A 271 -8.91 2.55 -11.20
CA SER A 271 -7.84 3.07 -12.06
C SER A 271 -6.89 4.04 -11.35
N TRP A 272 -7.41 5.00 -10.60
CA TRP A 272 -6.60 6.02 -9.91
C TRP A 272 -5.75 5.42 -8.79
N ILE A 273 -6.25 4.43 -8.06
CA ILE A 273 -5.47 3.69 -7.05
C ILE A 273 -4.35 2.91 -7.74
N VAL A 274 -4.66 2.24 -8.86
CA VAL A 274 -3.67 1.47 -9.63
C VAL A 274 -2.56 2.37 -10.16
N ILE A 275 -2.91 3.55 -10.70
CA ILE A 275 -1.94 4.53 -11.19
C ILE A 275 -1.03 5.01 -10.05
N GLU A 276 -1.61 5.36 -8.89
CA GLU A 276 -0.83 5.77 -7.70
C GLU A 276 0.15 4.66 -7.29
N HIS A 277 -0.32 3.41 -7.21
CA HIS A 277 0.52 2.26 -6.85
C HIS A 277 1.67 2.04 -7.85
N ILE A 278 1.39 2.14 -9.15
CA ILE A 278 2.41 2.01 -10.21
C ILE A 278 3.46 3.11 -10.07
N LEU A 279 3.05 4.38 -9.94
CA LEU A 279 3.95 5.52 -9.79
C LEU A 279 4.84 5.38 -8.55
N CYS A 280 4.27 4.94 -7.43
CA CYS A 280 5.00 4.61 -6.21
C CYS A 280 6.06 3.52 -6.40
N LYS A 281 5.93 2.65 -7.41
CA LYS A 281 6.95 1.66 -7.77
C LYS A 281 7.96 2.19 -8.77
N VAL A 282 7.57 3.04 -9.72
CA VAL A 282 8.52 3.69 -10.65
C VAL A 282 9.67 4.33 -9.87
N ALA A 283 9.36 5.20 -8.91
CA ALA A 283 10.37 5.83 -8.06
C ALA A 283 11.25 4.85 -7.26
N ARG A 284 10.73 3.65 -6.92
CA ARG A 284 11.52 2.63 -6.22
C ARG A 284 12.43 1.86 -7.15
N TYR A 285 11.98 1.57 -8.37
CA TYR A 285 12.77 0.81 -9.34
C TYR A 285 13.86 1.67 -9.96
N THR A 286 13.67 2.98 -10.14
CA THR A 286 14.75 3.86 -10.65
C THR A 286 15.97 3.85 -9.73
N ASN A 287 15.76 3.73 -8.42
CA ASN A 287 16.83 3.63 -7.43
C ASN A 287 17.43 2.21 -7.27
N ARG A 288 16.87 1.19 -7.95
CA ARG A 288 17.29 -0.22 -7.85
C ARG A 288 17.80 -0.81 -9.15
N VAL A 289 17.48 -0.16 -10.26
CA VAL A 289 17.96 -0.50 -11.58
C VAL A 289 18.78 0.68 -12.03
N ASP A 290 20.10 0.60 -11.83
CA ASP A 290 21.02 1.48 -12.52
C ASP A 290 20.62 1.48 -14.00
N SER A 291 20.48 2.66 -14.60
CA SER A 291 20.29 2.86 -16.05
C SER A 291 18.87 2.77 -16.66
N MET A 292 17.76 2.73 -15.92
CA MET A 292 16.42 2.82 -16.58
C MET A 292 16.22 4.11 -17.39
N GLY A 293 16.63 5.26 -16.87
CA GLY A 293 16.58 6.54 -17.60
C GLY A 293 17.52 6.57 -18.81
N THR A 294 18.70 5.94 -18.68
CA THR A 294 19.66 5.76 -19.78
C THR A 294 19.08 4.87 -20.88
N TRP A 295 18.41 3.77 -20.51
CA TRP A 295 17.77 2.86 -21.47
C TRP A 295 16.60 3.52 -22.19
N ALA A 296 15.79 4.32 -21.48
CA ALA A 296 14.68 5.07 -22.07
C ALA A 296 15.20 6.06 -23.12
N LYS A 297 16.22 6.85 -22.75
CA LYS A 297 16.84 7.85 -23.63
C LYS A 297 17.56 7.22 -24.82
N GLU A 298 18.27 6.12 -24.61
CA GLU A 298 18.88 5.36 -25.71
C GLU A 298 17.85 4.75 -26.64
N ALA A 299 16.70 4.28 -26.13
CA ALA A 299 15.63 3.75 -26.96
C ALA A 299 14.97 4.84 -27.82
N GLU A 300 14.81 6.04 -27.26
CA GLU A 300 14.31 7.24 -27.95
C GLU A 300 15.29 7.71 -29.04
N GLU A 301 16.59 7.82 -28.72
CA GLU A 301 17.64 8.24 -29.64
C GLU A 301 17.90 7.22 -30.77
N LYS A 302 17.81 5.91 -30.47
CA LYS A 302 18.04 4.83 -31.45
C LYS A 302 16.82 4.53 -32.32
N GLY A 303 15.70 5.25 -32.15
CA GLY A 303 14.51 5.11 -32.99
C GLY A 303 13.82 3.74 -32.89
N LYS A 304 14.08 2.95 -31.83
CA LYS A 304 13.44 1.64 -31.57
C LYS A 304 12.06 1.78 -30.94
N TRP A 305 11.31 2.79 -31.37
CA TRP A 305 9.93 3.00 -30.97
C TRP A 305 9.04 2.14 -31.85
N ILE A 306 8.44 1.08 -31.31
CA ILE A 306 7.60 0.18 -32.11
C ILE A 306 6.26 0.87 -32.39
N LYS A 307 6.09 1.41 -33.60
CA LYS A 307 4.85 2.05 -34.07
C LYS A 307 3.62 1.12 -34.13
N LYS A 308 3.77 -0.21 -34.00
CA LYS A 308 2.67 -1.18 -34.16
C LYS A 308 2.73 -2.34 -33.17
N ARG A 309 1.60 -2.57 -32.49
CA ARG A 309 1.34 -3.69 -31.56
C ARG A 309 1.46 -5.03 -32.31
N GLY A 310 2.38 -5.92 -31.90
CA GLY A 310 2.47 -7.29 -32.42
C GLY A 310 3.87 -7.93 -32.41
N GLU A 311 4.93 -7.14 -32.43
CA GLU A 311 6.30 -7.66 -32.38
C GLU A 311 6.81 -7.72 -30.93
N LYS A 312 7.13 -8.93 -30.47
CA LYS A 312 7.66 -9.19 -29.12
C LYS A 312 9.15 -8.87 -29.08
N ASP A 313 9.51 -7.59 -29.00
CA ASP A 313 10.85 -7.19 -28.57
C ASP A 313 10.81 -6.85 -27.07
N TYR A 314 11.33 -7.76 -26.25
CA TYR A 314 11.37 -7.65 -24.80
C TYR A 314 12.37 -6.60 -24.30
N MET A 315 13.13 -5.97 -25.20
CA MET A 315 14.10 -4.91 -24.92
C MET A 315 13.60 -3.49 -25.24
N ALA A 316 12.35 -3.33 -25.70
CA ALA A 316 11.78 -2.03 -26.08
C ALA A 316 11.05 -1.33 -24.91
N PHE A 317 11.25 0.00 -24.77
CA PHE A 317 10.70 0.81 -23.69
C PHE A 317 9.21 1.16 -23.94
N PRO A 318 8.28 0.92 -23.00
CA PRO A 318 6.85 0.86 -23.33
C PRO A 318 6.09 2.20 -23.30
N ILE A 319 6.67 3.32 -22.86
CA ILE A 319 5.89 4.53 -22.53
C ILE A 319 6.26 5.71 -23.44
N ALA A 320 5.30 6.23 -24.18
CA ALA A 320 5.40 7.57 -24.77
C ALA A 320 5.01 8.60 -23.71
N LEU A 321 6.00 9.32 -23.18
CA LEU A 321 5.83 10.28 -22.08
C LEU A 321 5.46 11.70 -22.55
N LEU A 322 5.38 11.91 -23.86
CA LEU A 322 5.04 13.20 -24.46
C LEU A 322 3.57 13.19 -24.91
N GLY A 323 2.69 13.82 -24.12
CA GLY A 323 1.37 14.21 -24.60
C GLY A 323 1.50 15.30 -25.65
N THR A 324 0.74 15.23 -26.75
CA THR A 324 0.73 16.33 -27.74
C THR A 324 0.15 17.59 -27.09
N ARG A 325 0.61 18.76 -27.53
CA ARG A 325 0.18 20.06 -26.99
C ARG A 325 -1.35 20.21 -27.04
N GLU A 326 -1.97 19.74 -28.12
CA GLU A 326 -3.43 19.76 -28.30
C GLU A 326 -4.15 18.91 -27.24
N LYS A 327 -3.58 17.74 -26.88
CA LYS A 327 -4.15 16.86 -25.85
C LYS A 327 -4.04 17.48 -24.45
N VAL A 328 -2.91 18.14 -24.16
CA VAL A 328 -2.71 18.89 -22.90
C VAL A 328 -3.70 20.05 -22.80
N GLU A 329 -3.85 20.83 -23.86
CA GLU A 329 -4.79 21.96 -23.91
C GLU A 329 -6.25 21.49 -23.79
N ALA A 330 -6.62 20.38 -24.43
CA ALA A 330 -7.94 19.78 -24.31
C ALA A 330 -8.25 19.36 -22.86
N ILE A 331 -7.33 18.66 -22.19
CA ILE A 331 -7.49 18.25 -20.78
C ILE A 331 -7.62 19.49 -19.88
N ILE A 332 -6.79 20.51 -20.07
CA ILE A 332 -6.84 21.73 -19.25
C ILE A 332 -8.16 22.49 -19.46
N SER A 333 -8.67 22.55 -20.70
CA SER A 333 -9.89 23.29 -21.03
C SER A 333 -11.18 22.68 -20.45
N LEU A 334 -11.21 21.36 -20.21
CA LEU A 334 -12.36 20.67 -19.61
C LEU A 334 -12.61 21.05 -18.14
N TYR A 335 -11.67 21.74 -17.48
CA TYR A 335 -11.71 22.03 -16.05
C TYR A 335 -11.37 23.50 -15.71
N LYS A 336 -11.49 24.40 -16.69
CA LYS A 336 -11.71 25.83 -16.42
C LYS A 336 -13.20 26.05 -16.19
#